data_AF-A0A399IND6-F1
#
_entry.id   AF-A0A399IND6-F1
#
_cell.length_a   1.000
_cell.length_b   1.000
_cell.length_c   1.000
_cell.angle_alpha   90.00
_cell.angle_beta   90.00
_cell.angle_gamma   90.00
#
_symmetry.space_group_name_H-M   'P 1'
#
loop_
_entity.id
_entity.type
_entity.pdbx_description
1 polymer ?
#
loop_
_entity_poly.entity_id
_entity_poly.type
_entity_poly.pdbx_seq_one_letter_code
_entity_poly.pdbx_strand_id
1 'polypeptide(L)'
;MDMNFLFTHSDKAMHLLRKLMMSLTPYYKKEANISEYNQFVSIQLFTNLYATSESILFLVREYRVFDADILLRSVIEGSVKYIYLMNGDLETDSEIIKEYYDLIPEMQKLSEHRKAVEALELFKLYSVQKHPFETSILTEEEINLLQEKYPNKIRKSLEQKWGFGTLLKEIVKYDKKYESLFGLYYAYSLSSHFMHQDGEGIKMIYEGMRENAIKSNYELDKGHAVRIISNVLSLSVIRASEYLSKYNINDVKYIEKIKDILEFIDELEDVNHELVDKEF
;
A
#
# COMPACT_ATOMS: atom_id res chain seq x y z
N MET A 1 -13.06 -27.22 -13.66
CA MET A 1 -13.29 -26.17 -14.68
C MET A 1 -13.25 -24.79 -14.01
N ASP A 2 -12.27 -24.56 -13.13
CA ASP A 2 -12.25 -23.39 -12.22
C ASP A 2 -10.89 -22.67 -12.12
N MET A 3 -9.84 -23.25 -12.73
CA MET A 3 -8.51 -22.64 -12.84
C MET A 3 -8.45 -21.45 -13.83
N ASN A 4 -9.59 -20.89 -14.23
CA ASN A 4 -9.61 -19.70 -15.10
C ASN A 4 -10.13 -18.46 -14.39
N PHE A 5 -10.74 -18.59 -13.20
CA PHE A 5 -11.35 -17.44 -12.51
C PHE A 5 -10.29 -16.40 -12.11
N LEU A 6 -9.30 -16.81 -11.31
CA LEU A 6 -8.22 -15.93 -10.83
C LEU A 6 -7.50 -15.29 -12.01
N PHE A 7 -7.17 -16.09 -13.04
CA PHE A 7 -6.54 -15.58 -14.26
C PHE A 7 -7.37 -14.50 -14.94
N THR A 8 -8.65 -14.79 -15.24
CA THR A 8 -9.51 -13.91 -16.04
C THR A 8 -9.78 -12.58 -15.30
N HIS A 9 -10.08 -12.65 -14.00
CA HIS A 9 -10.43 -11.46 -13.23
C HIS A 9 -9.21 -10.60 -12.92
N SER A 10 -8.06 -11.20 -12.61
CA SER A 10 -6.82 -10.45 -12.42
C SER A 10 -6.33 -9.80 -13.71
N ASP A 11 -6.49 -10.46 -14.86
CA ASP A 11 -6.10 -9.89 -16.16
C ASP A 11 -7.02 -8.71 -16.55
N LYS A 12 -8.35 -8.85 -16.35
CA LYS A 12 -9.31 -7.74 -16.53
C LYS A 12 -8.98 -6.58 -15.59
N ALA A 13 -8.73 -6.84 -14.31
CA ALA A 13 -8.33 -5.82 -13.34
C ALA A 13 -7.05 -5.09 -13.76
N MET A 14 -6.03 -5.83 -14.21
CA MET A 14 -4.75 -5.27 -14.63
C MET A 14 -4.91 -4.37 -15.86
N HIS A 15 -5.74 -4.76 -16.82
CA HIS A 15 -6.06 -3.93 -17.98
C HIS A 15 -6.75 -2.62 -17.60
N LEU A 16 -7.74 -2.70 -16.70
CA LEU A 16 -8.45 -1.51 -16.20
C LEU A 16 -7.50 -0.57 -15.43
N LEU A 17 -6.69 -1.13 -14.54
CA LEU A 17 -5.71 -0.39 -13.75
C LEU A 17 -4.68 0.33 -14.64
N ARG A 18 -4.15 -0.36 -15.67
CA ARG A 18 -3.23 0.23 -16.67
C ARG A 18 -3.86 1.38 -17.40
N LYS A 19 -5.09 1.19 -17.89
CA LYS A 19 -5.83 2.25 -18.60
C LYS A 19 -6.03 3.49 -17.74
N LEU A 20 -6.36 3.30 -16.45
CA LEU A 20 -6.49 4.40 -15.50
C LEU A 20 -5.16 5.18 -15.39
N MET A 21 -4.04 4.50 -15.17
CA MET A 21 -2.74 5.16 -15.05
C MET A 21 -2.28 5.88 -16.30
N MET A 22 -2.44 5.25 -17.46
CA MET A 22 -2.07 5.85 -18.74
C MET A 22 -2.87 7.11 -19.03
N SER A 23 -4.08 7.22 -18.49
CA SER A 23 -4.89 8.44 -18.59
C SER A 23 -4.42 9.57 -17.66
N LEU A 24 -3.73 9.25 -16.56
CA LEU A 24 -3.25 10.22 -15.57
C LEU A 24 -1.84 10.74 -15.86
N THR A 25 -1.01 9.93 -16.52
CA THR A 25 0.40 10.25 -16.83
C THR A 25 0.62 11.60 -17.53
N PRO A 26 -0.27 12.05 -18.46
CA PRO A 26 -0.15 13.37 -19.09
C PRO A 26 -0.17 14.54 -18.10
N TYR A 27 -0.78 14.37 -16.93
CA TYR A 27 -0.97 15.40 -15.91
C TYR A 27 0.18 15.50 -14.90
N TYR A 28 1.19 14.65 -15.02
CA TYR A 28 2.46 14.73 -14.27
C TYR A 28 3.34 15.92 -14.71
N LYS A 29 2.74 17.04 -15.13
CA LYS A 29 3.40 18.25 -15.63
C LYS A 29 3.08 19.45 -14.74
N LYS A 30 3.92 20.50 -14.83
CA LYS A 30 3.95 21.75 -14.02
C LYS A 30 2.64 22.58 -13.99
N GLU A 31 1.58 22.16 -14.67
CA GLU A 31 0.43 23.00 -14.99
C GLU A 31 -0.64 23.04 -13.88
N ALA A 32 -0.34 22.54 -12.68
CA ALA A 32 -1.18 22.69 -11.50
C ALA A 32 -0.61 23.76 -10.56
N ASN A 33 -1.49 24.45 -9.82
CA ASN A 33 -1.11 25.35 -8.71
C ASN A 33 -0.56 24.53 -7.52
N ILE A 34 0.43 23.68 -7.77
CA ILE A 34 1.03 22.77 -6.80
C ILE A 34 2.54 22.97 -6.87
N SER A 35 3.19 23.03 -5.72
CA SER A 35 4.64 23.19 -5.66
C SER A 35 5.35 22.02 -6.35
N GLU A 36 6.45 22.30 -7.06
CA GLU A 36 7.22 21.27 -7.77
C GLU A 36 7.68 20.14 -6.84
N TYR A 37 8.02 20.48 -5.60
CA TYR A 37 8.41 19.52 -4.56
C TYR A 37 7.25 18.61 -4.17
N ASN A 38 6.06 19.17 -3.88
CA ASN A 38 4.89 18.38 -3.53
C ASN A 38 4.44 17.45 -4.68
N GLN A 39 4.49 17.97 -5.91
CA GLN A 39 4.19 17.21 -7.11
C GLN A 39 5.19 16.04 -7.28
N PHE A 40 6.48 16.29 -7.10
CA PHE A 40 7.52 15.27 -7.18
C PHE A 40 7.27 14.12 -6.19
N VAL A 41 7.05 14.42 -4.92
CA VAL A 41 6.82 13.40 -3.88
C VAL A 41 5.53 12.62 -4.14
N SER A 42 4.44 13.33 -4.43
CA SER A 42 3.13 12.69 -4.67
C SER A 42 3.14 11.77 -5.89
N ILE A 43 3.78 12.17 -7.00
CA ILE A 43 3.89 11.34 -8.21
C ILE A 43 4.73 10.09 -7.95
N GLN A 44 5.82 10.18 -7.19
CA GLN A 44 6.63 9.02 -6.84
C GLN A 44 5.83 7.99 -6.04
N LEU A 45 5.14 8.43 -4.98
CA LEU A 45 4.31 7.56 -4.16
C LEU A 45 3.18 6.95 -4.99
N PHE A 46 2.48 7.75 -5.78
CA PHE A 46 1.39 7.28 -6.64
C PHE A 46 1.86 6.21 -7.63
N THR A 47 2.99 6.45 -8.31
CA THR A 47 3.57 5.53 -9.29
C THR A 47 4.01 4.21 -8.63
N ASN A 48 4.63 4.29 -7.45
CA ASN A 48 5.05 3.11 -6.70
C ASN A 48 3.85 2.25 -6.26
N LEU A 49 2.78 2.89 -5.77
CA LEU A 49 1.57 2.18 -5.35
C LEU A 49 0.88 1.50 -6.52
N TYR A 50 0.88 2.12 -7.69
CA TYR A 50 0.39 1.48 -8.91
C TYR A 50 1.24 0.27 -9.32
N ALA A 51 2.58 0.40 -9.37
CA ALA A 51 3.45 -0.71 -9.76
C ALA A 51 3.33 -1.91 -8.80
N THR A 52 3.20 -1.63 -7.50
CA THR A 52 2.93 -2.66 -6.49
C THR A 52 1.54 -3.27 -6.67
N SER A 53 0.53 -2.46 -7.02
CA SER A 53 -0.82 -2.94 -7.35
C SER A 53 -0.83 -3.91 -8.53
N GLU A 54 -0.08 -3.63 -9.61
CA GLU A 54 0.10 -4.58 -10.71
C GLU A 54 0.75 -5.88 -10.23
N SER A 55 1.78 -5.78 -9.38
CA SER A 55 2.48 -6.96 -8.85
C SER A 55 1.55 -7.86 -8.03
N ILE A 56 0.65 -7.27 -7.24
CA ILE A 56 -0.41 -7.99 -6.52
C ILE A 56 -1.31 -8.75 -7.50
N LEU A 57 -1.77 -8.11 -8.57
CA LEU A 57 -2.64 -8.75 -9.56
C LEU A 57 -1.93 -9.89 -10.30
N PHE A 58 -0.63 -9.78 -10.56
CA PHE A 58 0.18 -10.90 -11.07
C PHE A 58 0.21 -12.08 -10.10
N LEU A 59 0.39 -11.84 -8.81
CA LEU A 59 0.38 -12.91 -7.81
C LEU A 59 -0.99 -13.60 -7.71
N VAL A 60 -2.08 -12.82 -7.74
CA VAL A 60 -3.43 -13.39 -7.74
C VAL A 60 -3.65 -14.26 -8.99
N ARG A 61 -3.25 -13.80 -10.17
CA ARG A 61 -3.31 -14.57 -11.41
C ARG A 61 -2.57 -15.92 -11.32
N GLU A 62 -1.45 -15.95 -10.60
CA GLU A 62 -0.61 -17.14 -10.42
C GLU A 62 -0.98 -17.97 -9.18
N TYR A 63 -2.19 -17.80 -8.63
CA TYR A 63 -2.67 -18.56 -7.46
C TYR A 63 -1.78 -18.38 -6.22
N ARG A 64 -1.26 -17.17 -6.03
CA ARG A 64 -0.47 -16.77 -4.86
C ARG A 64 -1.23 -15.72 -4.03
N VAL A 65 -2.50 -16.00 -3.74
CA VAL A 65 -3.41 -15.04 -3.09
C VAL A 65 -2.96 -14.62 -1.69
N PHE A 66 -2.33 -15.51 -0.92
CA PHE A 66 -1.82 -15.18 0.41
C PHE A 66 -0.59 -14.26 0.34
N ASP A 67 0.34 -14.52 -0.59
CA ASP A 67 1.49 -13.63 -0.84
C ASP A 67 1.04 -12.28 -1.42
N ALA A 68 -0.01 -12.29 -2.24
CA ALA A 68 -0.62 -11.07 -2.77
C ALA A 68 -1.18 -10.19 -1.65
N ASP A 69 -1.75 -10.78 -0.59
CA ASP A 69 -2.30 -10.05 0.56
C ASP A 69 -1.20 -9.42 1.43
N ILE A 70 -0.04 -10.07 1.53
CA ILE A 70 1.17 -9.50 2.15
C ILE A 70 1.55 -8.20 1.44
N LEU A 71 1.60 -8.20 0.11
CA LEU A 71 1.88 -6.99 -0.67
C LEU A 71 0.74 -5.96 -0.59
N LEU A 72 -0.52 -6.41 -0.55
CA LEU A 72 -1.69 -5.52 -0.44
C LEU A 72 -1.60 -4.61 0.78
N ARG A 73 -1.03 -5.09 1.90
CA ARG A 73 -0.79 -4.25 3.08
C ARG A 73 -0.01 -2.98 2.76
N SER A 74 1.05 -3.10 1.97
CA SER A 74 1.87 -1.94 1.59
C SER A 74 1.09 -0.92 0.74
N VAL A 75 0.20 -1.41 -0.14
CA VAL A 75 -0.68 -0.56 -0.95
C VAL A 75 -1.75 0.10 -0.10
N ILE A 76 -2.33 -0.61 0.88
CA ILE A 76 -3.29 -0.06 1.85
C ILE A 76 -2.64 1.09 2.65
N GLU A 77 -1.49 0.83 3.27
CA GLU A 77 -0.78 1.82 4.07
C GLU A 77 -0.35 3.03 3.24
N GLY A 78 0.22 2.77 2.05
CA GLY A 78 0.65 3.84 1.16
C GLY A 78 -0.51 4.64 0.58
N SER A 79 -1.68 4.04 0.35
CA SER A 79 -2.87 4.77 -0.11
C SER A 79 -3.43 5.68 0.97
N VAL A 80 -3.49 5.22 2.24
CA VAL A 80 -3.89 6.07 3.36
C VAL A 80 -2.90 7.24 3.55
N LYS A 81 -1.60 6.97 3.45
CA LYS A 81 -0.57 8.02 3.45
C LYS A 81 -0.79 9.00 2.30
N TYR A 82 -0.99 8.49 1.09
CA TYR A 82 -1.23 9.33 -0.10
C TYR A 82 -2.43 10.26 0.10
N ILE A 83 -3.59 9.73 0.52
CA ILE A 83 -4.79 10.54 0.80
C ILE A 83 -4.48 11.60 1.87
N TYR A 84 -3.76 11.24 2.93
CA TYR A 84 -3.36 12.18 3.97
C TYR A 84 -2.44 13.30 3.45
N LEU A 85 -1.48 12.98 2.57
CA LEU A 85 -0.63 13.98 1.91
C LEU A 85 -1.48 14.94 1.06
N MET A 86 -2.45 14.42 0.32
CA MET A 86 -3.32 15.22 -0.55
C MET A 86 -4.24 16.16 0.24
N ASN A 87 -4.48 15.92 1.52
CA ASN A 87 -5.21 16.84 2.40
C ASN A 87 -4.39 18.06 2.86
N GLY A 88 -3.08 18.09 2.62
CA GLY A 88 -2.22 19.24 2.92
C GLY A 88 -2.48 20.45 2.01
N ASP A 89 -1.89 21.59 2.37
CA ASP A 89 -1.69 22.68 1.42
C ASP A 89 -0.65 22.22 0.39
N LEU A 90 -1.03 22.21 -0.88
CA LEU A 90 -0.19 21.75 -1.98
C LEU A 90 0.37 22.91 -2.81
N GLU A 91 -0.16 24.14 -2.66
CA GLU A 91 0.29 25.31 -3.43
C GLU A 91 1.71 25.73 -3.04
N THR A 92 2.05 25.56 -1.75
CA THR A 92 3.38 25.78 -1.18
C THR A 92 3.99 24.47 -0.67
N ASP A 93 5.30 24.43 -0.42
CA ASP A 93 5.96 23.21 0.06
C ASP A 93 5.36 22.74 1.39
N SER A 94 4.62 21.63 1.32
CA SER A 94 3.74 21.18 2.40
C SER A 94 4.55 20.62 3.56
N GLU A 95 4.29 21.09 4.79
CA GLU A 95 4.95 20.54 5.98
C GLU A 95 4.64 19.05 6.18
N ILE A 96 3.43 18.59 5.81
CA ILE A 96 3.07 17.17 5.89
C ILE A 96 3.90 16.34 4.89
N ILE A 97 4.18 16.88 3.70
CA ILE A 97 5.00 16.22 2.69
C ILE A 97 6.48 16.21 3.13
N LYS A 98 6.99 17.31 3.68
CA LYS A 98 8.35 17.36 4.27
C LYS A 98 8.51 16.37 5.42
N GLU A 99 7.52 16.28 6.31
CA GLU A 99 7.51 15.26 7.37
C GLU A 99 7.64 13.86 6.78
N TYR A 100 6.84 13.54 5.77
CA TYR A 100 6.81 12.23 5.13
C TYR A 100 8.11 11.86 4.41
N TYR A 101 8.61 12.77 3.58
CA TYR A 101 9.66 12.48 2.60
C TYR A 101 11.06 12.77 3.11
N ASP A 102 11.21 13.78 3.98
CA ASP A 102 12.53 14.21 4.46
C ASP A 102 12.74 13.82 5.92
N LEU A 103 11.83 14.23 6.83
CA LEU A 103 12.08 14.13 8.27
C LEU A 103 12.03 12.67 8.74
N ILE A 104 10.99 11.91 8.39
CA ILE A 104 10.86 10.51 8.82
C ILE A 104 12.04 9.66 8.33
N PRO A 105 12.43 9.67 7.04
CA PRO A 105 13.59 8.92 6.59
C PRO A 105 14.89 9.35 7.26
N GLU A 106 15.10 10.65 7.48
CA GLU A 106 16.29 11.14 8.19
C GLU A 106 16.34 10.63 9.64
N MET A 107 15.20 10.61 10.33
CA MET A 107 15.09 10.07 11.70
C MET A 107 15.33 8.55 11.75
N GLN A 108 14.93 7.82 10.71
CA GLN A 108 15.10 6.37 10.63
C GLN A 108 16.56 5.93 10.56
N LYS A 109 17.46 6.79 10.05
CA LYS A 109 18.92 6.55 10.04
C LYS A 109 19.48 6.18 11.41
N LEU A 110 18.95 6.77 12.50
CA LEU A 110 19.35 6.42 13.87
C LEU A 110 18.95 4.98 14.25
N SER A 111 17.81 4.49 13.77
CA SER A 111 17.41 3.10 13.99
C SER A 111 18.18 2.14 13.11
N GLU A 112 18.44 2.51 11.86
CA GLU A 112 19.20 1.70 10.90
C GLU A 112 20.64 1.53 11.35
N HIS A 113 21.28 2.62 11.79
CA HIS A 113 22.60 2.59 12.40
C HIS A 113 22.67 1.59 13.56
N ARG A 114 21.73 1.66 14.52
CA ARG A 114 21.71 0.75 15.68
C ARG A 114 21.61 -0.72 15.25
N LYS A 115 20.67 -1.03 14.35
CA LYS A 115 20.50 -2.39 13.81
C LYS A 115 21.74 -2.86 13.04
N ALA A 116 22.38 -1.97 12.28
CA ALA A 116 23.59 -2.27 11.53
C ALA A 116 24.78 -2.56 12.47
N VAL A 117 24.96 -1.76 13.54
CA VAL A 117 25.98 -2.00 14.57
C VAL A 117 25.76 -3.36 15.24
N GLU A 118 24.56 -3.63 15.73
CA GLU A 118 24.20 -4.91 16.37
C GLU A 118 24.48 -6.10 15.44
N ALA A 119 24.09 -6.00 14.17
CA ALA A 119 24.34 -7.06 13.18
C ALA A 119 25.84 -7.24 12.87
N LEU A 120 26.60 -6.15 12.73
CA LEU A 120 28.04 -6.20 12.47
C LEU A 120 28.83 -6.79 13.65
N GLU A 121 28.40 -6.50 14.88
CA GLU A 121 28.97 -7.11 16.08
C GLU A 121 28.78 -8.63 16.07
N LEU A 122 27.57 -9.10 15.74
CA LEU A 122 27.31 -10.54 15.58
C LEU A 122 28.15 -11.14 14.45
N PHE A 123 28.24 -10.48 13.29
CA PHE A 123 29.05 -10.96 12.17
C PHE A 123 30.53 -11.09 12.48
N LYS A 124 31.09 -10.18 13.29
CA LYS A 124 32.47 -10.27 13.78
C LYS A 124 32.71 -11.53 14.59
N LEU A 125 31.75 -11.97 15.42
CA LEU A 125 31.85 -13.23 16.17
C LEU A 125 31.97 -14.45 15.24
N TYR A 126 31.40 -14.38 14.04
CA TYR A 126 31.45 -15.42 13.02
C TYR A 126 32.51 -15.16 11.93
N SER A 127 33.49 -14.29 12.19
CA SER A 127 34.61 -13.98 11.28
C SER A 127 34.20 -13.42 9.90
N VAL A 128 33.02 -12.82 9.79
CA VAL A 128 32.59 -12.09 8.59
C VAL A 128 33.13 -10.67 8.67
N GLN A 129 34.07 -10.34 7.78
CA GLN A 129 34.86 -9.10 7.86
C GLN A 129 34.26 -7.89 7.15
N LYS A 130 33.42 -8.11 6.13
CA LYS A 130 32.79 -7.03 5.36
C LYS A 130 31.32 -7.33 5.14
N HIS A 131 30.48 -6.34 5.36
CA HIS A 131 29.05 -6.46 5.13
C HIS A 131 28.45 -5.18 4.56
N PRO A 132 27.48 -5.23 3.63
CA PRO A 132 26.80 -4.04 3.11
C PRO A 132 26.19 -3.12 4.16
N PHE A 133 25.96 -3.61 5.39
CA PHE A 133 25.42 -2.84 6.52
C PHE A 133 26.35 -1.72 6.98
N GLU A 134 27.65 -1.78 6.63
CA GLU A 134 28.60 -0.70 6.87
C GLU A 134 28.14 0.64 6.24
N THR A 135 27.32 0.58 5.18
CA THR A 135 26.75 1.79 4.54
C THR A 135 25.75 2.54 5.40
N SER A 136 25.19 1.90 6.43
CA SER A 136 24.25 2.52 7.38
C SER A 136 24.94 3.00 8.67
N ILE A 137 26.27 2.87 8.77
CA ILE A 137 27.02 3.27 9.96
C ILE A 137 27.30 4.77 9.92
N LEU A 138 26.73 5.48 10.88
CA LEU A 138 26.94 6.90 11.12
C LEU A 138 28.16 7.12 12.02
N THR A 139 28.80 8.25 11.83
CA THR A 139 29.82 8.80 12.75
C THR A 139 29.17 9.32 14.04
N GLU A 140 29.96 9.47 15.11
CA GLU A 140 29.47 10.04 16.37
C GLU A 140 28.93 11.46 16.21
N GLU A 141 29.54 12.26 15.34
CA GLU A 141 29.08 13.62 15.00
C GLU A 141 27.69 13.60 14.36
N GLU A 142 27.48 12.75 13.35
CA GLU A 142 26.16 12.58 12.71
C GLU A 142 25.09 12.08 13.69
N ILE A 143 25.45 11.15 14.59
CA ILE A 143 24.53 10.65 15.62
C ILE A 143 24.11 11.79 16.54
N ASN A 144 25.07 12.59 17.04
CA ASN A 144 24.80 13.68 17.95
C ASN A 144 23.92 14.75 17.29
N LEU A 145 24.25 15.15 16.04
CA LEU A 145 23.45 16.09 15.25
C LEU A 145 22.00 15.60 15.06
N LEU A 146 21.81 14.32 14.70
CA LEU A 146 20.47 13.77 14.50
C LEU A 146 19.70 13.62 15.81
N GLN A 147 20.36 13.31 16.93
CA GLN A 147 19.70 13.21 18.24
C GLN A 147 19.29 14.58 18.79
N GLU A 148 20.10 15.61 18.55
CA GLU A 148 19.78 16.99 18.90
C GLU A 148 18.63 17.52 18.04
N LYS A 149 18.68 17.27 16.72
CA LYS A 149 17.61 17.66 15.78
C LYS A 149 16.31 16.90 16.04
N TYR A 150 16.39 15.62 16.39
CA TYR A 150 15.24 14.74 16.63
C TYR A 150 15.27 14.05 18.00
N PRO A 151 14.95 14.79 19.08
CA PRO A 151 14.77 14.24 20.41
C PRO A 151 13.80 13.05 20.41
N ASN A 152 14.01 12.09 21.32
CA ASN A 152 13.22 10.85 21.39
C ASN A 152 11.71 11.10 21.47
N LYS A 153 11.28 12.17 22.15
CA LYS A 153 9.87 12.56 22.25
C LYS A 153 9.27 12.93 20.88
N ILE A 154 10.02 13.68 20.07
CA ILE A 154 9.60 14.07 18.72
C ILE A 154 9.54 12.83 17.83
N ARG A 155 10.56 11.95 17.92
CA ARG A 155 10.57 10.68 17.18
C ARG A 155 9.34 9.83 17.42
N LYS A 156 9.03 9.54 18.68
CA LYS A 156 7.84 8.76 19.03
C LYS A 156 6.55 9.43 18.59
N SER A 157 6.46 10.77 18.71
CA SER A 157 5.27 11.51 18.29
C SER A 157 5.02 11.41 16.79
N LEU A 158 6.07 11.53 15.98
CA LEU A 158 5.96 11.41 14.52
C LEU A 158 5.68 9.95 14.11
N GLU A 159 6.36 8.97 14.70
CA GLU A 159 6.07 7.54 14.45
C GLU A 159 4.60 7.20 14.75
N GLN A 160 4.06 7.71 15.86
CA GLN A 160 2.65 7.51 16.21
C GLN A 160 1.69 8.23 15.24
N LYS A 161 2.02 9.47 14.84
CA LYS A 161 1.24 10.25 13.86
C LYS A 161 1.10 9.50 12.54
N TRP A 162 2.20 8.93 12.06
CA TRP A 162 2.30 8.27 10.76
C TRP A 162 1.91 6.78 10.76
N GLY A 163 1.46 6.25 11.90
CA GLY A 163 0.90 4.92 11.99
C GLY A 163 -0.42 4.78 11.21
N PHE A 164 -0.61 3.64 10.53
CA PHE A 164 -1.78 3.36 9.69
C PHE A 164 -3.11 3.69 10.38
N GLY A 165 -3.34 3.15 11.58
CA GLY A 165 -4.58 3.36 12.31
C GLY A 165 -4.80 4.80 12.77
N THR A 166 -3.73 5.58 12.96
CA THR A 166 -3.83 7.02 13.28
C THR A 166 -4.22 7.79 12.03
N LEU A 167 -3.49 7.61 10.93
CA LEU A 167 -3.75 8.30 9.67
C LEU A 167 -5.15 8.01 9.14
N LEU A 168 -5.60 6.75 9.21
CA LEU A 168 -6.95 6.35 8.77
C LEU A 168 -8.04 7.11 9.56
N LYS A 169 -7.87 7.29 10.87
CA LYS A 169 -8.79 8.08 11.69
C LYS A 169 -8.74 9.57 11.32
N GLU A 170 -7.56 10.10 11.03
CA GLU A 170 -7.39 11.50 10.65
C GLU A 170 -8.03 11.82 9.29
N ILE A 171 -7.88 10.96 8.27
CA ILE A 171 -8.52 11.20 6.97
C ILE A 171 -10.05 11.14 7.05
N VAL A 172 -10.62 10.22 7.85
CA VAL A 172 -12.09 10.14 8.02
C VAL A 172 -12.65 11.33 8.79
N LYS A 173 -11.89 11.88 9.74
CA LYS A 173 -12.27 13.13 10.43
C LYS A 173 -12.27 14.32 9.47
N TYR A 174 -11.34 14.34 8.51
CA TYR A 174 -11.25 15.40 7.51
C TYR A 174 -12.44 15.34 6.54
N ASP A 175 -12.78 14.15 6.04
CA ASP A 175 -13.91 13.96 5.13
C ASP A 175 -14.58 12.59 5.36
N LYS A 176 -15.89 12.60 5.60
CA LYS A 176 -16.68 11.38 5.86
C LYS A 176 -16.73 10.43 4.67
N LYS A 177 -16.43 10.89 3.44
CA LYS A 177 -16.40 10.00 2.26
C LYS A 177 -15.42 8.83 2.42
N TYR A 178 -14.44 8.95 3.32
CA TYR A 178 -13.46 7.90 3.61
C TYR A 178 -13.90 6.89 4.66
N GLU A 179 -15.11 6.98 5.23
CA GLU A 179 -15.58 6.07 6.28
C GLU A 179 -15.54 4.59 5.85
N SER A 180 -15.81 4.32 4.56
CA SER A 180 -15.71 2.98 3.98
C SER A 180 -14.31 2.36 4.09
N LEU A 181 -13.25 3.18 4.21
CA LEU A 181 -11.88 2.71 4.37
C LEU A 181 -11.63 2.04 5.74
N PHE A 182 -12.56 2.13 6.70
CA PHE A 182 -12.45 1.34 7.93
C PHE A 182 -12.50 -0.17 7.69
N GLY A 183 -13.10 -0.62 6.58
CA GLY A 183 -13.02 -2.03 6.16
C GLY A 183 -11.58 -2.53 5.98
N LEU A 184 -10.63 -1.63 5.72
CA LEU A 184 -9.21 -1.97 5.57
C LEU A 184 -8.56 -2.42 6.87
N TYR A 185 -9.14 -2.16 8.05
CA TYR A 185 -8.61 -2.69 9.31
C TYR A 185 -8.55 -4.21 9.30
N TYR A 186 -9.58 -4.86 8.74
CA TYR A 186 -9.62 -6.32 8.64
C TYR A 186 -8.52 -6.82 7.70
N ALA A 187 -8.42 -6.26 6.48
CA ALA A 187 -7.37 -6.63 5.54
C ALA A 187 -5.95 -6.38 6.08
N TYR A 188 -5.76 -5.27 6.81
CA TYR A 188 -4.50 -4.94 7.48
C TYR A 188 -4.14 -5.95 8.58
N SER A 189 -5.12 -6.35 9.40
CA SER A 189 -4.91 -7.35 10.44
C SER A 189 -4.61 -8.72 9.85
N LEU A 190 -5.38 -9.13 8.84
CA LEU A 190 -5.24 -10.41 8.18
C LEU A 190 -3.87 -10.58 7.52
N SER A 191 -3.43 -9.59 6.74
CA SER A 191 -2.09 -9.58 6.13
C SER A 191 -0.96 -9.61 7.16
N SER A 192 -1.19 -9.15 8.39
CA SER A 192 -0.22 -9.26 9.49
C SER A 192 0.01 -10.70 9.92
N HIS A 193 -1.03 -11.53 9.95
CA HIS A 193 -0.91 -12.96 10.26
C HIS A 193 -0.05 -13.68 9.20
N PHE A 194 -0.27 -13.37 7.92
CA PHE A 194 0.51 -13.94 6.82
C PHE A 194 1.97 -13.47 6.83
N MET A 195 2.20 -12.17 7.03
CA MET A 195 3.55 -11.60 7.08
C MET A 195 4.40 -12.21 8.21
N HIS A 196 3.79 -12.45 9.38
CA HIS A 196 4.49 -13.00 10.53
C HIS A 196 4.55 -14.53 10.55
N GLN A 197 3.87 -15.20 9.60
CA GLN A 197 3.72 -16.65 9.60
C GLN A 197 3.28 -17.17 10.97
N ASP A 198 2.37 -16.44 11.62
CA ASP A 198 1.90 -16.85 12.93
C ASP A 198 0.92 -18.03 12.82
N GLY A 199 0.52 -18.57 13.97
CA GLY A 199 -0.31 -19.76 14.04
C GLY A 199 -1.66 -19.63 13.32
N GLU A 200 -2.18 -18.42 13.14
CA GLU A 200 -3.40 -18.18 12.38
C GLU A 200 -3.10 -18.17 10.88
N GLY A 201 -2.10 -17.39 10.48
CA GLY A 201 -1.69 -17.27 9.09
C GLY A 201 -1.32 -18.62 8.45
N ILE A 202 -0.53 -19.45 9.15
CA ILE A 202 -0.11 -20.75 8.61
C ILE A 202 -1.27 -21.75 8.51
N LYS A 203 -2.27 -21.67 9.41
CA LYS A 203 -3.43 -22.57 9.36
C LYS A 203 -4.31 -22.25 8.16
N MET A 204 -4.63 -20.97 7.94
CA MET A 204 -5.44 -20.54 6.79
C MET A 204 -4.79 -20.93 5.47
N ILE A 205 -3.47 -20.71 5.34
CA ILE A 205 -2.71 -21.11 4.15
C ILE A 205 -2.77 -22.63 3.97
N TYR A 206 -2.52 -23.40 5.04
CA TYR A 206 -2.56 -24.85 5.00
C TYR A 206 -3.95 -25.39 4.62
N GLU A 207 -5.02 -24.81 5.16
CA GLU A 207 -6.40 -25.16 4.85
C GLU A 207 -6.71 -24.90 3.38
N GLY A 208 -6.38 -23.71 2.85
CA GLY A 208 -6.54 -23.40 1.43
C GLY A 208 -5.78 -24.37 0.52
N MET A 209 -4.50 -24.61 0.81
CA MET A 209 -3.68 -25.58 0.06
C MET A 209 -4.27 -27.00 0.11
N ARG A 210 -4.78 -27.41 1.27
CA ARG A 210 -5.37 -28.74 1.48
C ARG A 210 -6.70 -28.90 0.73
N GLU A 211 -7.59 -27.92 0.80
CA GLU A 211 -8.85 -27.92 0.06
C GLU A 211 -8.60 -27.96 -1.46
N ASN A 212 -7.67 -27.15 -1.95
CA ASN A 212 -7.25 -27.15 -3.35
C ASN A 212 -6.68 -28.52 -3.78
N ALA A 213 -5.72 -29.06 -3.03
CA ALA A 213 -4.98 -30.26 -3.44
C ALA A 213 -5.80 -31.54 -3.30
N ILE A 214 -6.62 -31.66 -2.25
CA ILE A 214 -7.34 -32.90 -1.93
C ILE A 214 -8.72 -32.90 -2.57
N LYS A 215 -9.41 -31.76 -2.57
CA LYS A 215 -10.83 -31.67 -2.99
C LYS A 215 -11.02 -30.92 -4.30
N SER A 216 -9.96 -30.35 -4.88
CA SER A 216 -10.06 -29.45 -6.05
C SER A 216 -11.04 -28.31 -5.83
N ASN A 217 -11.13 -27.84 -4.57
CA ASN A 217 -12.02 -26.79 -4.13
C ASN A 217 -11.24 -25.48 -3.96
N TYR A 218 -11.52 -24.50 -4.82
CA TYR A 218 -10.82 -23.21 -4.88
C TYR A 218 -11.66 -22.03 -4.35
N GLU A 219 -12.79 -22.28 -3.69
CA GLU A 219 -13.69 -21.20 -3.25
C GLU A 219 -13.00 -20.23 -2.27
N LEU A 220 -12.15 -20.74 -1.37
CA LEU A 220 -11.38 -19.90 -0.45
C LEU A 220 -10.40 -18.99 -1.21
N ASP A 221 -9.66 -19.53 -2.17
CA ASP A 221 -8.75 -18.75 -3.02
C ASP A 221 -9.51 -17.70 -3.83
N LYS A 222 -10.70 -18.04 -4.34
CA LYS A 222 -11.56 -17.09 -5.06
C LYS A 222 -12.03 -15.95 -4.15
N GLY A 223 -12.51 -16.26 -2.94
CA GLY A 223 -12.94 -15.24 -1.99
C GLY A 223 -11.80 -14.28 -1.63
N HIS A 224 -10.61 -14.81 -1.39
CA HIS A 224 -9.40 -13.99 -1.19
C HIS A 224 -9.08 -13.14 -2.43
N ALA A 225 -9.10 -13.74 -3.63
CA ALA A 225 -8.80 -13.05 -4.87
C ALA A 225 -9.78 -11.89 -5.15
N VAL A 226 -11.09 -12.13 -5.00
CA VAL A 226 -12.15 -11.12 -5.18
C VAL A 226 -11.90 -9.91 -4.29
N ARG A 227 -11.70 -10.13 -2.98
CA ARG A 227 -11.38 -9.05 -2.03
C ARG A 227 -10.11 -8.30 -2.41
N ILE A 228 -9.03 -9.02 -2.77
CA ILE A 228 -7.75 -8.39 -3.12
C ILE A 228 -7.89 -7.53 -4.37
N ILE A 229 -8.54 -8.05 -5.42
CA ILE A 229 -8.76 -7.32 -6.67
C ILE A 229 -9.63 -6.08 -6.40
N SER A 230 -10.74 -6.24 -5.66
CA SER A 230 -11.62 -5.13 -5.29
C SER A 230 -10.88 -4.03 -4.51
N ASN A 231 -10.05 -4.41 -3.53
CA ASN A 231 -9.24 -3.46 -2.77
C ASN A 231 -8.22 -2.72 -3.65
N VAL A 232 -7.50 -3.45 -4.52
CA VAL A 232 -6.53 -2.84 -5.46
C VAL A 232 -7.21 -1.80 -6.34
N LEU A 233 -8.35 -2.15 -6.93
CA LEU A 233 -9.08 -1.26 -7.83
C LEU A 233 -9.68 -0.06 -7.09
N SER A 234 -10.35 -0.30 -5.96
CA SER A 234 -10.97 0.75 -5.14
C SER A 234 -9.94 1.77 -4.66
N LEU A 235 -8.82 1.31 -4.11
CA LEU A 235 -7.75 2.21 -3.66
C LEU A 235 -7.15 2.99 -4.82
N SER A 236 -7.06 2.40 -6.01
CA SER A 236 -6.54 3.09 -7.20
C SER A 236 -7.48 4.18 -7.67
N VAL A 237 -8.80 3.93 -7.68
CA VAL A 237 -9.83 4.93 -7.97
C VAL A 237 -9.77 6.08 -6.97
N ILE A 238 -9.64 5.80 -5.67
CA ILE A 238 -9.58 6.83 -4.64
C ILE A 238 -8.34 7.70 -4.81
N ARG A 239 -7.15 7.10 -4.94
CA ARG A 239 -5.90 7.85 -5.14
C ARG A 239 -5.98 8.76 -6.36
N ALA A 240 -6.51 8.22 -7.46
CA ALA A 240 -6.61 8.97 -8.69
C ALA A 240 -7.70 10.07 -8.64
N SER A 241 -8.78 9.85 -7.88
CA SER A 241 -9.80 10.88 -7.62
C SER A 241 -9.24 12.04 -6.79
N GLU A 242 -8.44 11.75 -5.76
CA GLU A 242 -7.75 12.78 -4.97
C GLU A 242 -6.76 13.58 -5.82
N TYR A 243 -6.03 12.89 -6.69
CA TYR A 243 -5.15 13.55 -7.64
C TYR A 243 -5.92 14.54 -8.53
N LEU A 244 -7.00 14.13 -9.18
CA LEU A 244 -7.72 15.03 -10.07
C LEU A 244 -8.42 16.17 -9.34
N SER A 245 -8.99 15.88 -8.17
CA SER A 245 -9.65 16.90 -7.37
C SER A 245 -8.69 18.00 -6.94
N LYS A 246 -7.47 17.63 -6.51
CA LYS A 246 -6.47 18.60 -6.03
C LYS A 246 -5.81 19.36 -7.17
N TYR A 247 -5.69 18.74 -8.33
CA TYR A 247 -5.12 19.35 -9.52
C TYR A 247 -6.18 20.08 -10.38
N ASN A 248 -7.44 20.14 -9.92
CA ASN A 248 -8.58 20.72 -10.64
C ASN A 248 -8.74 20.21 -12.08
N ILE A 249 -8.46 18.92 -12.29
CA ILE A 249 -8.55 18.28 -13.60
C ILE A 249 -9.95 17.71 -13.77
N ASN A 250 -10.70 18.23 -14.74
CA ASN A 250 -12.01 17.73 -15.11
C ASN A 250 -11.97 17.10 -16.52
N ASP A 251 -11.47 15.87 -16.60
CA ASP A 251 -11.35 15.11 -17.85
C ASP A 251 -12.39 13.98 -17.91
N VAL A 252 -13.32 14.08 -18.86
CA VAL A 252 -14.38 13.08 -19.10
C VAL A 252 -13.81 11.69 -19.34
N LYS A 253 -12.66 11.59 -20.01
CA LYS A 253 -12.02 10.29 -20.28
C LYS A 253 -11.72 9.54 -19.00
N TYR A 254 -11.32 10.27 -17.96
CA TYR A 254 -11.01 9.66 -16.67
C TYR A 254 -12.27 9.19 -15.94
N ILE A 255 -13.33 10.00 -15.95
CA ILE A 255 -14.62 9.63 -15.34
C ILE A 255 -15.13 8.31 -15.94
N GLU A 256 -15.00 8.13 -17.26
CA GLU A 256 -15.31 6.87 -17.93
C GLU A 256 -14.45 5.71 -17.42
N LYS A 257 -13.14 5.92 -17.22
CA LYS A 257 -12.25 4.85 -16.70
C LYS A 257 -12.55 4.49 -15.24
N ILE A 258 -12.92 5.47 -14.40
CA ILE A 258 -13.45 5.17 -13.06
C ILE A 258 -14.71 4.32 -13.18
N LYS A 259 -15.65 4.70 -14.05
CA LYS A 259 -16.92 3.98 -14.22
C LYS A 259 -16.68 2.53 -14.62
N ASP A 260 -15.80 2.29 -15.60
CA ASP A 260 -15.40 0.94 -16.02
C ASP A 260 -14.86 0.10 -14.84
N ILE A 261 -14.12 0.73 -13.91
CA ILE A 261 -13.57 0.06 -12.73
C ILE A 261 -14.66 -0.21 -11.69
N LEU A 262 -15.55 0.76 -11.42
CA LEU A 262 -16.63 0.60 -10.46
C LEU A 262 -17.62 -0.48 -10.91
N GLU A 263 -17.98 -0.51 -12.20
CA GLU A 263 -18.82 -1.58 -12.77
C GLU A 263 -18.17 -2.95 -12.57
N PHE A 264 -16.85 -3.05 -12.73
CA PHE A 264 -16.16 -4.32 -12.47
C PHE A 264 -16.04 -4.67 -10.98
N ILE A 265 -15.96 -3.68 -10.09
CA ILE A 265 -16.05 -3.92 -8.64
C ILE A 265 -17.44 -4.45 -8.28
N ASP A 266 -18.51 -3.92 -8.87
CA ASP A 266 -19.87 -4.41 -8.65
C ASP A 266 -20.00 -5.88 -9.12
N GLU A 267 -19.45 -6.22 -10.30
CA GLU A 267 -19.38 -7.62 -10.77
C GLU A 267 -18.65 -8.55 -9.77
N LEU A 268 -17.58 -8.06 -9.13
CA LEU A 268 -16.83 -8.82 -8.14
C LEU A 268 -17.63 -9.01 -6.84
N GLU A 269 -18.45 -8.04 -6.46
CA GLU A 269 -19.32 -8.14 -5.29
C GLU A 269 -20.43 -9.18 -5.49
N ASP A 270 -20.98 -9.28 -6.71
CA ASP A 270 -21.93 -10.35 -7.05
C ASP A 270 -21.31 -11.74 -6.87
N VAL A 271 -20.05 -11.92 -7.31
CA VAL A 271 -19.31 -13.16 -7.07
C VAL A 271 -19.11 -13.41 -5.58
N ASN A 272 -18.78 -12.38 -4.81
CA ASN A 272 -18.59 -12.48 -3.36
C ASN A 272 -19.88 -12.96 -2.67
N HIS A 273 -21.04 -12.39 -3.03
CA HIS A 273 -22.34 -12.82 -2.51
C HIS A 273 -22.63 -14.30 -2.83
N GLU A 274 -22.39 -14.73 -4.08
CA GLU A 274 -22.57 -16.13 -4.47
C GLU A 274 -21.68 -17.11 -3.70
N LEU A 275 -20.47 -16.69 -3.29
CA LEU A 275 -19.57 -17.51 -2.49
C LEU A 275 -20.09 -17.65 -1.05
N VAL A 276 -20.54 -16.56 -0.44
CA VAL A 276 -21.07 -16.55 0.92
C VAL A 276 -22.36 -17.37 1.01
N ASP A 277 -23.26 -17.22 0.04
CA ASP A 277 -24.55 -17.93 0.02
C ASP A 277 -24.41 -19.45 -0.17
N LYS A 278 -23.26 -19.95 -0.63
CA LYS A 278 -22.98 -21.41 -0.74
C LYS A 278 -22.48 -22.02 0.56
N GLU A 279 -22.03 -21.22 1.52
CA GLU A 279 -21.49 -21.68 2.80
C GLU A 279 -22.54 -21.67 3.94
N PHE A 280 -23.77 -21.23 3.68
CA PHE A 280 -24.93 -21.22 4.61
C PHE A 280 -26.15 -21.97 4.05
#